data_AF-A0A6B3CB01-F1
#
_entry.id   AF-A0A6B3CB01-F1
#
_cell.length_a   1.000
_cell.length_b   1.000
_cell.length_c   1.000
_cell.angle_alpha   90.00
_cell.angle_beta   90.00
_cell.angle_gamma   90.00
#
_symmetry.space_group_name_H-M   'P 1'
#
loop_
_entity.id
_entity.type
_entity.pdbx_description
1 polymer ?
#
loop_
_entity_poly.entity_id
_entity_poly.type
_entity_poly.pdbx_seq_one_letter_code
_entity_poly.pdbx_strand_id
1 'polypeptide(L)'
;TDLFGDRRDVVVVRVDGELKDLALPLPAGAVVEAVTIDSPDGLSVLRHSAAHVLAQAVQEVNPQARLGIGPPITDGFYYDFDVETPFTPEDLKAIEKVMNRIVKEGQTFRRWDVTEAQAREELAAEPYKL
;
A
#
# COMPACT_ATOMS: atom_id res chain seq x y z
N THR A 1 -7.75 8.73 19.54
CA THR A 1 -8.53 7.63 20.13
C THR A 1 -8.31 6.42 19.27
N ASP A 2 -7.77 5.35 19.83
CA ASP A 2 -7.55 4.10 19.09
C ASP A 2 -8.82 3.24 19.22
N LEU A 3 -9.78 3.48 18.32
CA LEU A 3 -11.16 2.95 18.44
C LEU A 3 -11.23 1.42 18.32
N PHE A 4 -10.24 0.80 17.66
CA PHE A 4 -10.18 -0.63 17.38
C PHE A 4 -8.78 -1.23 17.61
N GLY A 5 -7.97 -0.63 18.47
CA GLY A 5 -6.55 -0.98 18.63
C GLY A 5 -6.26 -2.42 19.06
N ASP A 6 -7.23 -3.06 19.71
CA ASP A 6 -7.16 -4.47 20.14
C ASP A 6 -7.61 -5.45 19.04
N ARG A 7 -8.22 -4.95 17.96
CA ARG A 7 -8.80 -5.73 16.86
C ARG A 7 -7.86 -5.78 15.65
N ARG A 8 -7.03 -6.83 15.58
CA ARG A 8 -6.09 -7.06 14.47
C ARG A 8 -6.74 -7.38 13.13
N ASP A 9 -8.01 -7.76 13.14
CA ASP A 9 -8.78 -8.07 11.95
C ASP A 9 -9.36 -6.81 11.29
N VAL A 10 -9.33 -5.65 11.95
CA VAL A 10 -9.76 -4.36 11.39
C VAL A 10 -8.60 -3.69 10.69
N VAL A 11 -8.74 -3.45 9.38
CA VAL A 11 -7.64 -2.93 8.53
C VAL A 11 -7.86 -1.50 8.05
N VAL A 12 -9.12 -1.06 8.04
CA VAL A 12 -9.55 0.29 7.64
C VAL A 12 -10.86 0.59 8.38
N VAL A 13 -11.28 1.86 8.43
CA VAL A 13 -12.58 2.25 8.98
C VAL A 13 -13.43 2.92 7.92
N ARG A 14 -14.74 2.79 8.06
CA ARG A 14 -15.70 3.61 7.31
C ARG A 14 -16.16 4.74 8.21
N VAL A 15 -15.96 5.98 7.78
CA VAL A 15 -16.37 7.19 8.49
C VAL A 15 -17.39 7.90 7.62
N ASP A 16 -18.63 8.00 8.11
CA ASP A 16 -19.76 8.63 7.39
C ASP A 16 -19.94 8.09 5.95
N GLY A 17 -19.73 6.79 5.77
CA GLY A 17 -19.88 6.10 4.47
C GLY A 17 -18.56 5.91 3.68
N GLU A 18 -17.51 6.67 4.00
CA GLU A 18 -16.24 6.67 3.25
C GLU A 18 -15.14 5.87 3.94
N LEU A 19 -14.33 5.12 3.19
CA LEU A 19 -13.16 4.43 3.73
C LEU A 19 -12.05 5.43 4.11
N LYS A 20 -11.51 5.29 5.32
CA LYS A 20 -10.42 6.11 5.89
C LYS A 20 -9.43 5.24 6.65
N ASP A 21 -8.16 5.65 6.64
CA ASP A 21 -7.08 4.98 7.36
C ASP A 21 -7.28 5.02 8.88
N LEU A 22 -6.82 3.98 9.60
CA LEU A 22 -6.99 3.85 11.06
C LEU A 22 -6.31 4.98 11.85
N ALA A 23 -5.28 5.60 11.28
CA ALA A 23 -4.54 6.68 11.92
C ALA A 23 -5.20 8.07 11.75
N LEU A 24 -6.27 8.18 10.95
CA LEU A 24 -6.87 9.46 10.64
C LEU A 24 -7.68 10.01 11.84
N PRO A 25 -7.57 11.31 12.17
CA PRO A 25 -8.41 11.92 13.21
C PRO A 25 -9.90 11.82 12.85
N LEU A 26 -10.71 11.37 13.81
CA LEU A 26 -12.15 11.24 13.64
C LEU A 26 -12.87 12.57 13.92
N PRO A 27 -13.76 13.04 13.04
CA PRO A 27 -14.60 14.20 13.32
C PRO A 27 -15.54 13.94 14.52
N ALA A 28 -15.87 14.99 15.26
CA ALA A 28 -16.81 14.89 16.36
C ALA A 28 -18.21 14.51 15.84
N GLY A 29 -18.79 13.43 16.39
CA GLY A 29 -20.12 12.96 16.01
C GLY A 29 -20.18 12.10 14.75
N ALA A 30 -19.03 11.78 14.13
CA ALA A 30 -18.98 10.90 12.98
C ALA A 30 -19.46 9.48 13.32
N VAL A 31 -20.13 8.84 12.36
CA VAL A 31 -20.46 7.42 12.43
C VAL A 31 -19.26 6.63 11.92
N VAL A 32 -18.74 5.73 12.77
CA VAL A 32 -17.55 4.95 12.47
C VAL A 32 -17.87 3.46 12.52
N GLU A 33 -17.58 2.77 11.43
CA GLU A 33 -17.76 1.32 11.29
C GLU A 33 -16.41 0.66 11.05
N ALA A 34 -16.18 -0.48 11.72
CA ALA A 34 -15.00 -1.29 11.48
C ALA A 34 -15.12 -2.02 10.14
N VAL A 35 -14.04 -2.02 9.35
CA VAL A 35 -13.95 -2.82 8.12
C VAL A 35 -12.91 -3.90 8.34
N THR A 36 -13.38 -5.14 8.38
CA THR A 36 -12.56 -6.31 8.66
C THR A 36 -11.86 -6.81 7.41
N ILE A 37 -10.72 -7.50 7.61
CA ILE A 37 -9.85 -8.03 6.55
C ILE A 37 -10.54 -9.02 5.61
N ASP A 38 -11.63 -9.67 6.06
CA ASP A 38 -12.41 -10.65 5.29
C ASP A 38 -13.56 -10.01 4.50
N SER A 39 -13.85 -8.73 4.72
CA SER A 39 -14.82 -7.99 3.91
C SER A 39 -14.26 -7.66 2.52
N PRO A 40 -15.11 -7.44 1.50
CA PRO A 40 -14.63 -7.05 0.16
C PRO A 40 -13.73 -5.80 0.18
N ASP A 41 -14.11 -4.77 0.95
CA ASP A 41 -13.33 -3.54 1.06
C ASP A 41 -12.02 -3.76 1.83
N GLY A 42 -12.05 -4.55 2.91
CA GLY A 42 -10.85 -4.91 3.67
C GLY A 42 -9.85 -5.70 2.83
N LEU A 43 -10.32 -6.68 2.04
CA LEU A 43 -9.49 -7.43 1.10
C LEU A 43 -8.90 -6.53 0.01
N SER A 44 -9.68 -5.59 -0.52
CA SER A 44 -9.22 -4.62 -1.51
C SER A 44 -8.08 -3.75 -0.96
N VAL A 45 -8.24 -3.22 0.27
CA VAL A 45 -7.20 -2.45 0.96
C VAL A 45 -5.96 -3.29 1.22
N LEU A 46 -6.12 -4.51 1.74
CA LEU A 46 -4.99 -5.43 1.98
C LEU A 46 -4.19 -5.69 0.70
N ARG A 47 -4.87 -5.97 -0.42
CA ARG A 47 -4.23 -6.22 -1.71
C ARG A 47 -3.51 -4.98 -2.23
N HIS A 48 -4.07 -3.80 -2.02
CA HIS A 48 -3.40 -2.54 -2.37
C HIS A 48 -2.13 -2.33 -1.52
N SER A 49 -2.21 -2.54 -0.20
CA SER A 49 -1.02 -2.49 0.66
C SER A 49 0.05 -3.51 0.25
N ALA A 50 -0.35 -4.71 -0.18
CA ALA A 50 0.58 -5.71 -0.70
C ALA A 50 1.26 -5.27 -2.01
N ALA A 51 0.58 -4.51 -2.87
CA ALA A 51 1.18 -3.90 -4.05
C ALA A 51 2.26 -2.87 -3.68
N HIS A 52 2.05 -2.08 -2.61
CA HIS A 52 3.09 -1.18 -2.09
C HIS A 52 4.31 -1.93 -1.54
N VAL A 53 4.09 -3.04 -0.82
CA VAL A 53 5.19 -3.90 -0.34
C VAL A 53 5.97 -4.50 -1.51
N LEU A 54 5.28 -4.91 -2.59
CA LEU A 54 5.93 -5.37 -3.82
C LEU A 54 6.80 -4.27 -4.44
N ALA A 55 6.27 -3.05 -4.56
CA ALA A 55 7.03 -1.91 -5.10
C ALA A 55 8.31 -1.65 -4.33
N GLN A 56 8.24 -1.60 -2.99
CA GLN A 56 9.42 -1.45 -2.14
C GLN A 56 10.40 -2.60 -2.33
N ALA A 57 9.91 -3.85 -2.35
CA ALA A 57 10.77 -5.02 -2.52
C ALA A 57 11.50 -5.01 -3.87
N VAL A 58 10.82 -4.61 -4.95
CA VAL A 58 11.42 -4.49 -6.28
C VAL A 58 12.48 -3.40 -6.30
N GLN A 59 12.25 -2.24 -5.69
CA GLN A 59 13.25 -1.18 -5.63
C GLN A 59 14.47 -1.55 -4.77
N GLU A 60 14.29 -2.38 -3.73
CA GLU A 60 15.42 -2.90 -2.94
C GLU A 60 16.27 -3.91 -3.73
N VAL A 61 15.64 -4.75 -4.55
CA VAL A 61 16.34 -5.77 -5.38
C VAL A 61 16.94 -5.14 -6.63
N ASN A 62 16.22 -4.24 -7.28
CA ASN A 62 16.61 -3.52 -8.49
C ASN A 62 16.34 -2.01 -8.32
N PRO A 63 17.31 -1.24 -7.83
CA PRO A 63 17.18 0.21 -7.62
C PRO A 63 16.96 1.03 -8.89
N GLN A 64 17.09 0.45 -10.09
CA GLN A 64 16.82 1.12 -11.36
C GLN A 64 15.39 0.89 -11.87
N ALA A 65 14.62 0.02 -11.22
CA ALA A 65 13.23 -0.22 -11.58
C ALA A 65 12.38 1.03 -11.30
N ARG A 66 11.63 1.48 -12.31
CA ARG A 66 10.72 2.62 -12.20
C ARG A 66 9.29 2.16 -11.98
N LEU A 67 8.56 2.88 -11.12
CA LEU A 67 7.23 2.51 -10.67
C LEU A 67 6.16 2.99 -11.66
N GLY A 68 5.40 2.05 -12.23
CA GLY A 68 4.18 2.31 -13.00
C GLY A 68 2.93 2.39 -12.12
N ILE A 69 1.94 1.54 -12.36
CA ILE A 69 0.69 1.45 -11.57
C ILE A 69 0.57 0.11 -10.87
N GLY A 70 -0.06 0.08 -9.69
CA GLY A 70 -0.22 -1.17 -8.93
C GLY A 70 -1.58 -1.30 -8.24
N PRO A 71 -2.67 -1.54 -9.00
CA PRO A 71 -4.00 -1.62 -8.43
C PRO A 71 -4.29 -3.00 -7.80
N PRO A 72 -5.18 -3.07 -6.80
CA PRO A 72 -5.83 -4.32 -6.43
C PRO A 72 -6.78 -4.78 -7.53
N ILE A 73 -6.96 -6.10 -7.65
CA ILE A 73 -7.90 -6.76 -8.57
C ILE A 73 -8.74 -7.81 -7.81
N THR A 74 -9.72 -8.41 -8.50
CA THR A 74 -10.68 -9.36 -7.90
C THR A 74 -10.03 -10.47 -7.08
N ASP A 75 -8.90 -11.01 -7.54
CA ASP A 75 -8.24 -12.17 -6.92
C ASP A 75 -6.78 -11.91 -6.52
N GLY A 76 -6.37 -10.64 -6.44
CA GLY A 76 -4.99 -10.29 -6.12
C GLY A 76 -4.66 -8.83 -6.36
N PHE A 77 -3.45 -8.58 -6.84
CA PHE A 77 -2.97 -7.28 -7.28
C PHE A 77 -1.90 -7.51 -8.34
N TYR A 78 -1.55 -6.46 -9.07
CA TYR A 78 -0.34 -6.45 -9.90
C TYR A 78 0.40 -5.14 -9.69
N TYR A 79 1.61 -5.03 -10.23
CA TYR A 79 2.33 -3.77 -10.33
C TYR A 79 3.15 -3.75 -11.62
N ASP A 80 3.01 -2.69 -12.39
CA ASP A 80 3.77 -2.45 -13.62
C ASP A 80 5.11 -1.79 -13.28
N PHE A 81 6.21 -2.35 -13.79
CA PHE A 81 7.55 -1.79 -13.65
C PHE A 81 8.19 -1.58 -15.01
N ASP A 82 8.84 -0.43 -15.18
CA ASP A 82 9.79 -0.23 -16.27
C ASP A 82 11.18 -0.65 -15.78
N VAL A 83 11.73 -1.67 -16.45
CA VAL A 83 13.00 -2.31 -16.12
C VAL A 83 13.80 -2.57 -17.39
N GLU A 84 15.12 -2.41 -17.31
CA GLU A 84 16.00 -2.69 -18.45
C GLU A 84 16.00 -4.18 -18.83
N THR A 85 16.01 -5.07 -17.83
CA THR A 85 15.96 -6.52 -18.01
C THR A 85 14.67 -7.07 -17.39
N PRO A 86 13.84 -7.82 -18.15
CA PRO A 86 12.65 -8.45 -17.62
C PRO A 86 12.95 -9.41 -16.46
N PHE A 87 12.05 -9.47 -15.48
CA PHE A 87 12.20 -10.37 -14.33
C PHE A 87 12.19 -11.84 -14.76
N THR A 88 13.13 -12.60 -14.21
CA THR A 88 13.20 -14.05 -14.29
C THR A 88 12.45 -14.71 -13.12
N PRO A 89 12.12 -16.01 -13.20
CA PRO A 89 11.56 -16.74 -12.06
C PRO A 89 12.43 -16.68 -10.79
N GLU A 90 13.75 -16.58 -10.94
CA GLU A 90 14.70 -16.42 -9.85
C GLU A 90 14.57 -15.05 -9.17
N ASP A 91 14.38 -13.99 -9.96
CA ASP A 91 14.12 -12.63 -9.44
C ASP A 91 12.83 -12.59 -8.65
N LEU A 92 11.77 -13.26 -9.14
CA LEU A 92 10.49 -13.33 -8.43
C LEU A 92 10.63 -13.99 -7.05
N LYS A 93 11.44 -15.05 -6.92
CA LYS A 93 11.74 -15.68 -5.62
C LYS A 93 12.52 -14.74 -4.70
N ALA A 94 13.46 -13.96 -5.24
CA ALA A 94 14.22 -12.98 -4.47
C ALA A 94 13.31 -11.84 -3.97
N ILE A 95 12.46 -11.31 -4.85
CA ILE A 95 11.45 -10.28 -4.53
C ILE A 95 10.49 -10.78 -3.45
N GLU A 96 9.92 -11.98 -3.61
CA GLU A 96 9.01 -12.57 -2.61
C GLU A 96 9.69 -12.73 -1.23
N LYS A 97 10.97 -13.11 -1.21
CA LYS A 97 11.74 -13.19 0.04
C LYS A 97 11.89 -11.81 0.70
N VAL A 98 12.11 -10.75 -0.07
CA VAL A 98 12.20 -9.37 0.42
C VAL A 98 10.83 -8.89 0.90
N MET A 99 9.75 -9.13 0.15
CA MET A 99 8.39 -8.81 0.59
C MET A 99 8.06 -9.45 1.95
N ASN A 100 8.37 -10.74 2.11
CA ASN A 100 8.18 -11.45 3.37
C ASN A 100 9.01 -10.86 4.52
N ARG A 101 10.20 -10.31 4.22
CA ARG A 101 11.01 -9.59 5.22
C ARG A 101 10.35 -8.27 5.61
N ILE A 102 9.94 -7.44 4.65
CA ILE A 102 9.28 -6.15 4.89
C ILE A 102 8.01 -6.34 5.75
N VAL A 103 7.20 -7.35 5.45
CA VAL A 103 6.01 -7.69 6.26
C VAL A 103 6.39 -8.04 7.70
N LYS A 104 7.47 -8.82 7.91
CA LYS A 104 7.95 -9.23 9.25
C LYS A 104 8.54 -8.06 10.06
N GLU A 105 9.05 -7.04 9.39
CA GLU A 105 9.56 -5.84 10.05
C GLU A 105 8.44 -5.02 10.70
N GLY A 106 7.18 -5.23 10.32
CA GLY A 106 6.03 -4.56 10.94
C GLY A 106 6.06 -3.04 10.74
N GLN A 107 6.55 -2.58 9.58
CA GLN A 107 6.66 -1.17 9.25
C GLN A 107 5.27 -0.49 9.32
N THR A 108 5.24 0.76 9.81
CA THR A 108 4.00 1.53 9.88
C THR A 108 3.77 2.29 8.58
N PHE A 109 2.63 2.04 7.93
CA PHE A 109 2.18 2.89 6.83
C PHE A 109 1.87 4.30 7.35
N ARG A 110 2.41 5.31 6.66
CA ARG A 110 2.16 6.72 6.97
C ARG A 110 1.58 7.41 5.75
N ARG A 111 0.54 8.19 5.98
CA ARG A 111 -0.10 9.03 4.99
C ARG A 111 -0.01 10.49 5.43
N TRP A 112 0.28 11.37 4.49
CA TRP A 112 0.23 12.80 4.66
C TRP A 112 -0.29 13.44 3.37
N ASP A 113 -0.96 14.57 3.51
CA ASP A 113 -1.42 15.33 2.36
C ASP A 113 -0.28 16.24 1.87
N VAL A 114 -0.11 16.27 0.56
CA VAL A 114 0.87 17.11 -0.13
C VAL A 114 0.20 17.90 -1.23
N THR A 115 0.78 19.05 -1.58
CA THR A 115 0.42 19.77 -2.81
C THR A 115 0.97 19.03 -4.03
N GLU A 116 0.41 19.30 -5.21
CA GLU A 116 0.93 18.73 -6.47
C GLU A 116 2.41 19.08 -6.69
N ALA A 117 2.84 20.30 -6.35
CA ALA A 117 4.22 20.72 -6.48
C ALA A 117 5.17 19.89 -5.59
N GLN A 118 4.78 19.64 -4.34
CA GLN A 118 5.53 18.78 -3.42
C GLN A 118 5.56 17.33 -3.91
N ALA A 119 4.44 16.79 -4.39
CA ALA A 119 4.39 15.44 -4.94
C ALA A 119 5.33 15.29 -6.15
N ARG A 120 5.37 16.28 -7.05
CA ARG A 120 6.28 16.31 -8.21
C ARG A 120 7.74 16.36 -7.80
N GLU A 121 8.06 17.07 -6.71
CA GLU A 121 9.42 17.12 -6.16
C GLU A 121 9.81 15.78 -5.50
N GLU A 122 8.94 15.22 -4.66
CA GLU A 122 9.18 13.93 -3.98
C GLU A 122 9.34 12.77 -4.97
N LEU A 123 8.57 12.79 -6.07
CA LEU A 123 8.54 11.73 -7.07
C LEU A 123 9.30 12.11 -8.36
N ALA A 124 10.19 13.09 -8.31
CA ALA A 124 10.93 13.56 -9.50
C ALA A 124 11.77 12.46 -10.17
N ALA A 125 12.16 11.42 -9.42
CA ALA A 125 12.89 10.26 -9.92
C ALA A 125 11.99 9.18 -10.56
N GLU A 126 10.67 9.29 -10.41
CA GLU A 126 9.68 8.31 -10.88
C GLU A 126 8.87 8.90 -12.05
N PRO A 127 9.36 8.81 -13.30
CA PRO A 127 8.80 9.55 -14.44
C PRO A 127 7.34 9.19 -14.75
N TYR A 128 6.89 7.98 -14.40
CA TYR A 128 5.51 7.53 -14.62
C TYR A 128 4.55 8.00 -13.53
N LYS A 129 5.03 8.72 -12.51
CA LYS A 129 4.23 9.27 -11.40
C LYS A 129 3.99 10.78 -11.50
N LEU A 130 4.52 11.43 -12.54
CA LEU A 130 4.45 12.88 -12.78
C LEU A 130 3.30 13.29 -13.70
#